data_AF-A0A2G9MHX4-F1
#
_entry.id   AF-A0A2G9MHX4-F1
#
_cell.length_a   1.000
_cell.length_b   1.000
_cell.length_c   1.000
_cell.angle_alpha   90.00
_cell.angle_beta   90.00
_cell.angle_gamma   90.00
#
_symmetry.space_group_name_H-M   'P 1'
#
loop_
_entity.id
_entity.type
_entity.pdbx_description
1 polymer ?
#
loop_
_entity_poly.entity_id
_entity_poly.type
_entity_poly.pdbx_seq_one_letter_code
_entity_poly.pdbx_strand_id
1 'polypeptide(L)'
;LPSGMGFSIAIGDDEVFRKEAPANQNLVSARKMISGYEKGRPVKGSTARAYLKSIREKKTASFAYFGGFVGQGNISRELEYIPSDATIDNAFIEFDAGTDFNFYINGVLCGSFSPVKVDMSSTRWNISSCNFLTGTKNNLSIIFTGLLNESFIA
;
A
#
# COMPACT_ATOMS: atom_id res chain seq x y z
N LEU A 1 -23.41 18.29 14.31
CA LEU A 1 -23.42 19.60 15.00
C LEU A 1 -22.46 20.52 14.25
N PRO A 2 -22.86 21.74 13.89
CA PRO A 2 -21.97 22.73 13.28
C PRO A 2 -20.74 23.03 14.15
N SER A 3 -19.64 23.48 13.55
CA SER A 3 -18.40 23.80 14.27
C SER A 3 -18.61 24.96 15.25
N GLY A 4 -18.02 24.84 16.44
CA GLY A 4 -18.09 25.89 17.48
C GLY A 4 -19.33 25.84 18.38
N MET A 5 -20.24 24.88 18.23
CA MET A 5 -21.39 24.74 19.13
C MET A 5 -21.21 23.61 20.16
N GLY A 6 -21.48 23.95 21.42
CA GLY A 6 -21.73 23.01 22.51
C GLY A 6 -23.20 22.58 22.56
N PHE A 7 -23.52 21.57 23.36
CA PHE A 7 -24.91 21.17 23.62
C PHE A 7 -25.04 20.59 25.03
N SER A 8 -26.24 20.71 25.61
CA SER A 8 -26.62 20.05 26.85
C SER A 8 -27.83 19.14 26.65
N ILE A 9 -28.01 18.19 27.57
CA ILE A 9 -29.17 17.33 27.69
C ILE A 9 -29.76 17.57 29.08
N ALA A 10 -31.03 17.89 29.14
CA ALA A 10 -31.80 18.03 30.37
C ALA A 10 -32.98 17.05 30.38
N ILE A 11 -33.35 16.58 31.57
CA ILE A 11 -34.55 15.76 31.80
C ILE A 11 -35.38 16.48 32.86
N GLY A 12 -36.50 17.09 32.44
CA GLY A 12 -37.20 18.06 33.29
C GLY A 12 -36.36 19.33 33.46
N ASP A 13 -36.22 19.80 34.70
CA ASP A 13 -35.39 20.97 35.04
C ASP A 13 -33.93 20.60 35.37
N ASP A 14 -33.61 19.31 35.42
CA ASP A 14 -32.28 18.83 35.77
C ASP A 14 -31.41 18.64 34.51
N GLU A 15 -30.31 19.39 34.44
CA GLU A 15 -29.27 19.18 33.42
C GLU A 15 -28.47 17.91 33.75
N VAL A 16 -28.58 16.89 32.90
CA VAL A 16 -27.91 15.59 33.10
C VAL A 16 -26.59 15.49 32.37
N PHE A 17 -26.35 16.31 31.34
CA PHE A 17 -25.09 16.29 30.61
C PHE A 17 -24.82 17.60 29.87
N ARG A 18 -23.59 18.10 29.95
CA ARG A 18 -23.11 19.26 29.18
C ARG A 18 -21.88 18.90 28.35
N LYS A 19 -21.82 19.40 27.12
CA LYS A 19 -20.57 19.50 26.37
C LYS A 19 -20.37 20.91 25.83
N GLU A 20 -19.23 21.48 26.17
CA GLU A 20 -18.76 22.75 25.63
C GLU A 20 -18.19 22.59 24.21
N ALA A 21 -18.12 23.71 23.48
CA ALA A 21 -17.58 23.74 22.13
C ALA A 21 -16.09 23.36 22.14
N PRO A 22 -15.66 22.39 21.32
CA PRO A 22 -14.26 21.96 21.32
C PRO A 22 -13.34 23.04 20.72
N ALA A 23 -12.20 23.27 21.36
CA ALA A 23 -11.11 24.07 20.81
C ALA A 23 -10.42 23.33 19.64
N ASN A 24 -9.98 24.09 18.64
CA ASN A 24 -9.47 23.66 17.31
C ASN A 24 -8.54 22.42 17.30
N GLN A 25 -9.12 21.22 17.33
CA GLN A 25 -8.47 19.97 16.94
C GLN A 25 -9.49 19.07 16.23
N ASN A 26 -9.05 18.41 15.16
CA ASN A 26 -9.85 17.44 14.41
C ASN A 26 -10.08 16.17 15.24
N LEU A 27 -11.02 16.24 16.18
CA LEU A 27 -11.51 15.14 17.00
C LEU A 27 -12.75 14.54 16.35
N VAL A 28 -12.61 13.37 15.73
CA VAL A 28 -13.76 12.58 15.28
C VAL A 28 -14.38 11.90 16.51
N SER A 29 -15.49 12.43 17.01
CA SER A 29 -16.24 11.88 18.14
C SER A 29 -17.57 11.30 17.67
N ALA A 30 -17.67 9.98 17.57
CA ALA A 30 -18.95 9.29 17.40
C ALA A 30 -19.65 9.18 18.77
N ARG A 31 -20.88 9.69 18.88
CA ARG A 31 -21.71 9.59 20.09
C ARG A 31 -22.99 8.83 19.76
N LYS A 32 -23.33 7.84 20.57
CA LYS A 32 -24.60 7.11 20.48
C LYS A 32 -25.43 7.43 21.72
N MET A 33 -26.68 7.84 21.50
CA MET A 33 -27.67 8.00 22.55
C MET A 33 -28.43 6.68 22.68
N ILE A 34 -28.64 6.20 23.91
CA ILE A 34 -29.49 5.04 24.19
C ILE A 34 -30.80 5.60 24.73
N SER A 35 -31.87 5.49 23.94
CA SER A 35 -33.23 5.83 24.35
C SER A 35 -33.90 4.63 25.02
N GLY A 36 -34.86 4.87 25.92
CA GLY A 36 -35.62 3.80 26.61
C GLY A 36 -35.31 3.63 28.10
N TYR A 37 -34.61 4.58 28.71
CA TYR A 37 -34.48 4.67 30.17
C TYR A 37 -35.70 5.38 30.76
N GLU A 38 -36.43 4.69 31.63
CA GLU A 38 -37.56 5.24 32.39
C GLU A 38 -37.24 5.12 33.88
N LYS A 39 -37.46 6.20 34.64
CA LYS A 39 -37.15 6.25 36.08
C LYS A 39 -37.97 5.17 36.80
N GLY A 40 -37.28 4.24 37.46
CA GLY A 40 -37.91 3.17 38.25
C GLY A 40 -38.29 1.91 37.47
N ARG A 41 -37.93 1.77 36.18
CA ARG A 41 -38.13 0.53 35.43
C ARG A 41 -36.81 -0.16 35.06
N PRO A 42 -36.78 -1.51 35.02
CA PRO A 42 -35.60 -2.25 34.60
C PRO A 42 -35.27 -1.96 33.13
N VAL A 43 -34.01 -1.62 32.87
CA VAL A 43 -33.48 -1.41 31.51
C VAL A 43 -33.46 -2.76 30.77
N LYS A 44 -34.04 -2.82 29.57
CA LYS A 44 -34.00 -4.00 28.69
C LYS A 44 -33.32 -3.64 27.36
N GLY A 45 -32.24 -4.36 27.01
CA GLY A 45 -31.56 -4.23 25.72
C GLY A 45 -30.07 -4.58 25.79
N SER A 46 -29.48 -4.98 24.66
CA SER A 46 -28.04 -5.23 24.52
C SER A 46 -27.44 -4.28 23.48
N THR A 47 -26.28 -3.70 23.79
CA THR A 47 -25.54 -2.85 22.85
C THR A 47 -24.15 -3.43 22.64
N ALA A 48 -23.74 -3.60 21.39
CA ALA A 48 -22.38 -4.00 21.03
C ALA A 48 -21.62 -2.83 20.39
N ARG A 49 -20.33 -2.72 20.71
CA ARG A 49 -19.39 -1.76 20.09
C ARG A 49 -18.24 -2.54 19.46
N ALA A 50 -18.03 -2.35 18.18
CA ALA A 50 -16.82 -2.77 17.48
C ALA A 50 -16.00 -1.53 17.12
N TYR A 51 -14.67 -1.62 17.25
CA TYR A 51 -13.74 -0.59 16.79
C TYR A 51 -12.53 -1.25 16.16
N LEU A 52 -12.04 -0.69 15.06
CA LEU A 52 -10.76 -1.09 14.47
C LEU A 52 -9.63 -0.51 15.31
N LYS A 53 -8.83 -1.37 15.96
CA LYS A 53 -7.74 -0.94 16.85
C LYS A 53 -6.48 -0.55 16.08
N SER A 54 -6.16 -1.27 15.00
CA SER A 54 -5.08 -0.95 14.06
C SER A 54 -5.15 -1.83 12.81
N ILE A 55 -4.62 -1.35 11.69
CA ILE A 55 -4.39 -2.15 10.49
C ILE A 55 -2.97 -2.74 10.62
N ARG A 56 -2.87 -4.07 10.76
CA ARG A 56 -1.59 -4.75 11.01
C ARG A 56 -0.79 -5.08 9.76
N GLU A 57 -1.45 -5.31 8.63
CA GLU A 57 -0.82 -5.92 7.44
C GLU A 57 -1.15 -5.16 6.15
N LYS A 58 -1.11 -3.82 6.19
CA LYS A 58 -1.22 -3.03 4.97
C LYS A 58 0.10 -3.12 4.19
N LYS A 59 0.12 -3.87 3.08
CA LYS A 59 1.22 -3.85 2.11
C LYS A 59 0.90 -2.86 0.99
N THR A 60 1.74 -1.83 0.84
CA THR A 60 1.59 -0.82 -0.21
C THR A 60 2.60 -0.98 -1.34
N ALA A 61 3.63 -1.81 -1.16
CA ALA A 61 4.66 -2.03 -2.15
C ALA A 61 5.28 -3.43 -1.99
N SER A 62 5.85 -3.92 -3.09
CA SER A 62 6.57 -5.19 -3.19
C SER A 62 7.84 -4.96 -4.00
N PHE A 63 8.96 -5.53 -3.57
CA PHE A 63 10.27 -5.26 -4.16
C PHE A 63 11.09 -6.55 -4.31
N ALA A 64 11.85 -6.64 -5.39
CA ALA A 64 12.94 -7.58 -5.56
C ALA A 64 14.23 -6.77 -5.71
N TYR A 65 15.30 -7.16 -5.00
CA TYR A 65 16.55 -6.41 -4.95
C TYR A 65 17.71 -7.20 -5.56
N PHE A 66 18.55 -6.48 -6.27
CA PHE A 66 19.83 -6.93 -6.81
C PHE A 66 20.95 -6.28 -5.99
N GLY A 67 21.77 -7.08 -5.32
CA GLY A 67 22.82 -6.57 -4.44
C GLY A 67 24.16 -6.47 -5.14
N GLY A 68 24.57 -5.25 -5.50
CA GLY A 68 25.83 -4.98 -6.21
C GLY A 68 25.91 -5.73 -7.53
N PHE A 69 27.12 -6.13 -7.93
CA PHE A 69 27.32 -6.95 -9.11
C PHE A 69 26.58 -8.29 -9.01
N VAL A 70 25.58 -8.46 -9.85
CA VAL A 70 24.70 -9.65 -9.82
C VAL A 70 25.32 -10.81 -10.57
N GLY A 71 26.02 -10.54 -11.66
CA GLY A 71 26.59 -11.54 -12.55
C GLY A 71 26.56 -11.15 -14.03
N GLN A 72 27.00 -12.09 -14.87
CA GLN A 72 26.98 -11.97 -16.33
C GLN A 72 25.96 -12.93 -16.97
N GLY A 73 25.37 -12.52 -18.08
CA GLY A 73 24.40 -13.30 -18.86
C GLY A 73 22.96 -13.09 -18.40
N ASN A 74 22.10 -14.10 -18.61
CA ASN A 74 20.69 -14.02 -18.28
C ASN A 74 20.48 -14.03 -16.76
N ILE A 75 19.75 -13.04 -16.25
CA ILE A 75 19.53 -12.85 -14.82
C ILE A 75 18.05 -13.05 -14.51
N SER A 76 17.74 -13.81 -13.46
CA SER A 76 16.36 -13.99 -12.99
C SER A 76 16.22 -13.78 -11.48
N ARG A 77 15.09 -13.21 -11.06
CA ARG A 77 14.71 -13.04 -9.64
C ARG A 77 13.22 -13.29 -9.43
N GLU A 78 12.89 -13.79 -8.25
CA GLU A 78 11.50 -13.94 -7.83
C GLU A 78 11.03 -12.70 -7.06
N LEU A 79 9.85 -12.19 -7.43
CA LEU A 79 9.08 -11.21 -6.68
C LEU A 79 7.97 -11.95 -5.93
N GLU A 80 8.12 -12.11 -4.62
CA GLU A 80 7.36 -13.11 -3.87
C GLU A 80 5.99 -12.64 -3.33
N TYR A 81 5.71 -11.34 -3.23
CA TYR A 81 4.56 -10.88 -2.45
C TYR A 81 3.81 -9.68 -3.04
N ILE A 82 2.98 -9.94 -4.06
CA ILE A 82 1.88 -9.04 -4.44
C ILE A 82 0.59 -9.61 -3.81
N PRO A 83 -0.13 -8.88 -2.94
CA PRO A 83 -1.39 -9.35 -2.35
C PRO A 83 -2.41 -9.76 -3.43
N SER A 84 -3.22 -10.79 -3.17
CA SER A 84 -4.20 -11.33 -4.14
C SER A 84 -5.29 -10.33 -4.54
N ASP A 85 -5.63 -9.40 -3.64
CA ASP A 85 -6.60 -8.33 -3.80
C ASP A 85 -5.99 -6.99 -4.25
N ALA A 86 -4.68 -6.97 -4.54
CA ALA A 86 -4.00 -5.75 -4.94
C ALA A 86 -4.38 -5.33 -6.36
N THR A 87 -4.57 -4.02 -6.54
CA THR A 87 -4.50 -3.37 -7.86
C THR A 87 -3.13 -2.74 -7.99
N ILE A 88 -2.41 -3.07 -9.06
CA ILE A 88 -1.06 -2.54 -9.31
C ILE A 88 -1.22 -1.20 -10.02
N ASP A 89 -0.91 -0.12 -9.31
CA ASP A 89 -1.00 1.25 -9.83
C ASP A 89 0.25 1.63 -10.62
N ASN A 90 1.43 1.31 -10.07
CA ASN A 90 2.71 1.62 -10.68
C ASN A 90 3.72 0.49 -10.45
N ALA A 91 4.56 0.23 -11.45
CA ALA A 91 5.69 -0.69 -11.37
C ALA A 91 6.90 -0.13 -12.12
N PHE A 92 8.09 -0.32 -11.53
CA PHE A 92 9.35 0.17 -12.07
C PHE A 92 10.45 -0.86 -11.88
N ILE A 93 11.39 -0.89 -12.81
CA ILE A 93 12.71 -1.50 -12.63
C ILE A 93 13.75 -0.39 -12.66
N GLU A 94 14.79 -0.55 -11.85
CA GLU A 94 15.90 0.40 -11.79
C GLU A 94 17.19 -0.36 -11.49
N PHE A 95 18.16 -0.25 -12.40
CA PHE A 95 19.50 -0.81 -12.23
C PHE A 95 20.47 -0.24 -13.28
N ASP A 96 21.78 -0.37 -13.04
CA ASP A 96 22.82 -0.12 -14.03
C ASP A 96 23.01 -1.39 -14.87
N ALA A 97 22.77 -1.29 -16.17
CA ALA A 97 22.83 -2.41 -17.10
C ALA A 97 23.92 -2.15 -18.15
N GLY A 98 24.77 -3.14 -18.42
CA GLY A 98 25.87 -2.96 -19.37
C GLY A 98 25.44 -2.86 -20.84
N THR A 99 24.28 -3.41 -21.21
CA THR A 99 23.78 -3.43 -22.58
C THR A 99 22.26 -3.55 -22.63
N ASP A 100 21.70 -3.47 -23.84
CA ASP A 100 20.27 -3.61 -24.10
C ASP A 100 19.77 -4.99 -23.64
N PHE A 101 18.53 -5.02 -23.17
CA PHE A 101 17.92 -6.25 -22.64
C PHE A 101 16.41 -6.32 -22.90
N ASN A 102 15.93 -7.56 -22.93
CA ASN A 102 14.52 -7.90 -22.90
C ASN A 102 14.12 -8.28 -21.48
N PHE A 103 13.03 -7.69 -20.99
CA PHE A 103 12.48 -7.98 -19.68
C PHE A 103 11.24 -8.86 -19.81
N TYR A 104 11.21 -9.94 -19.04
CA TYR A 104 10.11 -10.90 -19.01
C TYR A 104 9.54 -11.01 -17.60
N ILE A 105 8.22 -11.16 -17.54
CA ILE A 105 7.52 -11.53 -16.32
C ILE A 105 6.79 -12.85 -16.57
N ASN A 106 7.08 -13.86 -15.76
CA ASN A 106 6.51 -15.21 -15.88
C ASN A 106 6.67 -15.81 -17.30
N GLY A 107 7.81 -15.52 -17.93
CA GLY A 107 8.12 -15.97 -19.30
C GLY A 107 7.46 -15.16 -20.41
N VAL A 108 6.62 -14.17 -20.10
CA VAL A 108 5.99 -13.28 -21.09
C VAL A 108 6.84 -12.03 -21.25
N LEU A 109 7.17 -11.67 -22.51
CA LEU A 109 7.90 -10.46 -22.81
C LEU A 109 7.07 -9.24 -22.37
N CYS A 110 7.64 -8.44 -21.48
CA CYS A 110 7.04 -7.15 -21.15
C CYS A 110 7.57 -6.02 -22.05
N GLY A 111 8.86 -6.03 -22.36
CA GLY A 111 9.45 -5.01 -23.22
C GLY A 111 10.95 -5.17 -23.41
N SER A 112 11.47 -4.34 -24.31
CA SER A 112 12.90 -4.21 -24.61
C SER A 112 13.37 -2.83 -24.17
N PHE A 113 14.52 -2.78 -23.50
CA PHE A 113 15.02 -1.60 -22.83
C PHE A 113 16.49 -1.37 -23.15
N SER A 114 16.85 -0.11 -23.30
CA SER A 114 18.24 0.33 -23.50
C SER A 114 18.69 1.16 -22.29
N PRO A 115 19.83 0.82 -21.65
CA PRO A 115 20.40 1.60 -20.56
C PRO A 115 20.97 2.93 -21.04
N VAL A 116 20.89 3.94 -20.18
CA VAL A 116 21.60 5.20 -20.39
C VAL A 116 23.07 4.97 -20.05
N LYS A 117 23.95 5.10 -21.05
CA LYS A 117 25.39 4.85 -20.89
C LYS A 117 26.11 6.05 -20.25
N VAL A 118 25.86 6.26 -18.96
CA VAL A 118 26.64 7.18 -18.12
C VAL A 118 27.28 6.36 -17.00
N ASP A 119 28.56 6.62 -16.73
CA ASP A 119 29.37 5.81 -15.81
C ASP A 119 28.70 5.65 -14.44
N MET A 120 28.46 4.39 -14.05
CA MET A 120 27.87 3.98 -12.77
C MET A 120 26.49 4.61 -12.49
N SER A 121 25.67 4.76 -13.52
CA SER A 121 24.32 5.34 -13.37
C SER A 121 23.24 4.27 -13.54
N SER A 122 22.31 4.21 -12.58
CA SER A 122 21.10 3.42 -12.75
C SER A 122 20.17 4.11 -13.74
N THR A 123 19.51 3.31 -14.58
CA THR A 123 18.38 3.79 -15.38
C THR A 123 17.10 3.23 -14.80
N ARG A 124 16.06 4.06 -14.72
CA ARG A 124 14.72 3.66 -14.26
C ARG A 124 13.78 3.53 -15.44
N TRP A 125 13.09 2.39 -15.54
CA TRP A 125 12.08 2.15 -16.56
C TRP A 125 10.71 1.89 -15.93
N ASN A 126 9.67 2.43 -16.57
CA ASN A 126 8.28 2.18 -16.20
C ASN A 126 7.81 0.87 -16.84
N ILE A 127 7.34 -0.05 -16.00
CA ILE A 127 6.87 -1.38 -16.39
C ILE A 127 5.46 -1.65 -15.86
N SER A 128 4.69 -0.58 -15.61
CA SER A 128 3.33 -0.66 -15.05
C SER A 128 2.35 -1.40 -15.97
N SER A 129 2.62 -1.47 -17.27
CA SER A 129 1.81 -2.21 -18.24
C SER A 129 2.11 -3.71 -18.32
N CYS A 130 3.08 -4.23 -17.56
CA CYS A 130 3.37 -5.67 -17.58
C CYS A 130 2.30 -6.48 -16.85
N ASN A 131 2.17 -7.76 -17.23
CA ASN A 131 1.27 -8.71 -16.60
C ASN A 131 1.88 -9.34 -15.34
N PHE A 132 1.76 -8.64 -14.21
CA PHE A 132 2.03 -9.20 -12.89
C PHE A 132 0.87 -10.05 -12.39
N LEU A 133 1.18 -11.18 -11.78
CA LEU A 133 0.21 -12.03 -11.10
C LEU A 133 0.11 -11.63 -9.62
N THR A 134 -1.11 -11.46 -9.12
CA THR A 134 -1.39 -11.21 -7.71
C THR A 134 -1.54 -12.54 -6.95
N GLY A 135 -1.25 -12.54 -5.65
CA GLY A 135 -1.40 -13.72 -4.78
C GLY A 135 -0.39 -14.84 -5.03
N THR A 136 0.60 -14.64 -5.89
CA THR A 136 1.63 -15.63 -6.24
C THR A 136 2.98 -14.97 -6.52
N LYS A 137 4.01 -15.79 -6.65
CA LYS A 137 5.36 -15.35 -7.04
C LYS A 137 5.38 -14.99 -8.51
N ASN A 138 6.10 -13.93 -8.84
CA ASN A 138 6.40 -13.56 -10.23
C ASN A 138 7.88 -13.80 -10.52
N ASN A 139 8.18 -14.51 -11.60
CA ASN A 139 9.55 -14.67 -12.08
C ASN A 139 9.89 -13.51 -13.02
N LEU A 140 10.88 -12.70 -12.62
CA LEU A 140 11.40 -11.58 -13.39
C LEU A 140 12.69 -12.02 -14.07
N SER A 141 12.72 -12.00 -15.40
CA SER A 141 13.91 -12.38 -16.17
C SER A 141 14.41 -11.24 -17.04
N ILE A 142 15.72 -11.04 -17.03
CA ILE A 142 16.45 -10.05 -17.82
C ILE A 142 17.35 -10.81 -18.78
N ILE A 143 17.08 -10.66 -20.06
CA ILE A 143 17.78 -11.36 -21.14
C ILE A 143 18.51 -10.31 -21.97
N PHE A 144 19.82 -10.21 -21.80
CA PHE A 144 20.63 -9.26 -22.54
C PHE A 144 20.75 -9.65 -24.01
N THR A 145 20.80 -8.65 -24.89
CA THR A 145 20.95 -8.85 -26.34
C THR A 145 22.38 -8.60 -26.82
N GLY A 146 23.26 -8.08 -25.97
CA GLY A 146 24.66 -7.83 -26.27
C GLY A 146 25.58 -9.04 -26.05
N LEU A 147 26.89 -8.79 -26.08
CA LEU A 147 27.91 -9.80 -25.81
C LEU A 147 27.98 -10.13 -24.31
N LEU A 148 28.55 -11.29 -23.95
CA LEU A 148 28.59 -11.78 -22.56
C LEU A 148 29.32 -10.82 -21.61
N ASN A 149 30.37 -10.14 -22.10
CA ASN A 149 31.14 -9.15 -21.33
C ASN A 149 30.37 -7.86 -21.04
N GLU A 150 29.29 -7.59 -21.78
CA GLU A 150 28.43 -6.41 -21.62
C GLU A 150 27.10 -6.77 -20.93
N SER A 151 26.79 -8.06 -20.83
CA SER A 151 25.56 -8.59 -20.26
C SER A 151 25.63 -8.67 -18.74
N PHE A 152 25.53 -7.53 -18.03
CA PHE A 152 25.60 -7.52 -16.56
C PHE A 152 24.66 -6.49 -15.91
N ILE A 153 24.44 -6.68 -14.61
CA ILE A 153 23.86 -5.68 -13.70
C ILE A 153 24.88 -5.34 -12.62
N ALA A 154 25.14 -4.04 -12.40
CA ALA A 154 26.11 -3.52 -11.45
C ALA A 154 25.48 -2.58 -10.41
#